data_AF-A0A5C9BXZ4-F1
#
_entry.id   AF-A0A5C9BXZ4-F1
#
_cell.length_a   1.000
_cell.length_b   1.000
_cell.length_c   1.000
_cell.angle_alpha   90.00
_cell.angle_beta   90.00
_cell.angle_gamma   90.00
#
_symmetry.space_group_name_H-M   'P 1'
#
loop_
_entity.id
_entity.type
_entity.pdbx_description
1 polymer ?
#
loop_
_entity_poly.entity_id
_entity_poly.type
_entity_poly.pdbx_seq_one_letter_code
_entity_poly.pdbx_strand_id
1 'polypeptide(L)'
;MSLAVNNTKSFIGHAMGAAGALELLGNLPAFDDHFAHATINLDRPDPRCELPQIVANTPRKMDRVEYILNNSFGMLGINSAVIVKRFSGE
;
A
#
# COMPACT_ATOMS: atom_id res chain seq x y z
N MET A 1 -8.67 4.49 13.39
CA MET A 1 -7.21 4.41 13.16
C MET A 1 -6.91 5.12 11.85
N SER A 2 -5.96 6.06 11.82
CA SER A 2 -5.70 6.92 10.66
C SER A 2 -4.80 6.28 9.59
N LEU A 3 -4.10 5.19 9.91
CA LEU A 3 -3.19 4.49 9.01
C LEU A 3 -3.83 3.21 8.46
N ALA A 4 -3.68 3.00 7.15
CA ALA A 4 -3.96 1.74 6.48
C ALA A 4 -2.67 1.22 5.84
N VAL A 5 -2.44 -0.09 5.91
CA VAL A 5 -1.34 -0.76 5.20
C VAL A 5 -1.93 -1.77 4.24
N ASN A 6 -1.53 -1.73 2.98
CA ASN A 6 -1.98 -2.67 1.95
C ASN A 6 -0.79 -3.20 1.13
N ASN A 7 -1.04 -4.22 0.31
CA ASN A 7 -0.01 -4.85 -0.51
C ASN A 7 -0.55 -5.11 -1.92
N THR A 8 -0.16 -4.27 -2.88
CA THR A 8 -0.60 -4.36 -4.28
C THR A 8 -0.14 -5.66 -4.93
N LYS A 9 0.98 -6.22 -4.49
CA LYS A 9 1.50 -7.51 -5.00
C LYS A 9 0.54 -8.68 -4.74
N SER A 10 -0.41 -8.55 -3.81
CA SER A 10 -1.45 -9.57 -3.62
C SER A 10 -2.34 -9.74 -4.84
N PHE A 11 -2.52 -8.69 -5.66
CA PHE A 11 -3.28 -8.74 -6.90
C PHE A 11 -2.43 -9.08 -8.12
N ILE A 12 -1.28 -8.41 -8.25
CA ILE A 12 -0.49 -8.41 -9.50
C ILE A 12 0.80 -9.23 -9.42
N GLY A 13 1.10 -9.83 -8.26
CA GLY A 13 2.36 -10.50 -8.00
C GLY A 13 3.55 -9.55 -7.83
N HIS A 14 4.75 -10.11 -7.75
CA HIS A 14 5.98 -9.32 -7.61
C HIS A 14 6.60 -9.02 -8.97
N ALA A 15 6.42 -7.80 -9.46
CA ALA A 15 6.94 -7.33 -10.74
C ALA A 15 8.44 -6.92 -10.71
N MET A 16 9.24 -7.49 -9.79
CA MET A 16 10.67 -7.23 -9.65
C MET A 16 10.99 -5.73 -9.64
N GLY A 17 11.88 -5.24 -10.52
CA GLY A 17 12.28 -3.83 -10.58
C GLY A 17 11.13 -2.84 -10.84
N ALA A 18 10.01 -3.29 -11.44
CA ALA A 18 8.84 -2.45 -11.67
C ALA A 18 7.90 -2.37 -10.45
N ALA A 19 8.11 -3.19 -9.42
CA ALA A 19 7.19 -3.33 -8.30
C ALA A 19 6.92 -1.99 -7.59
N GLY A 20 7.97 -1.22 -7.29
CA GLY A 20 7.83 0.07 -6.60
C GLY A 20 6.95 1.09 -7.36
N ALA A 21 7.04 1.11 -8.70
CA ALA A 21 6.22 1.99 -9.52
C ALA A 21 4.76 1.54 -9.57
N LEU A 22 4.51 0.24 -9.73
CA LEU A 22 3.16 -0.33 -9.80
C LEU A 22 2.42 -0.26 -8.45
N GLU A 23 3.13 -0.43 -7.34
CA GLU A 23 2.58 -0.24 -5.99
C GLU A 23 2.11 1.19 -5.77
N LEU A 24 2.94 2.17 -6.13
CA LEU A 24 2.56 3.57 -6.03
C LEU A 24 1.36 3.87 -6.95
N LEU A 25 1.43 3.45 -8.22
CA LEU A 25 0.36 3.65 -9.19
C LEU A 25 -0.98 3.09 -8.69
N GLY A 26 -0.98 1.90 -8.09
CA GLY A 26 -2.18 1.27 -7.55
C GLY A 26 -2.78 1.99 -6.34
N ASN A 27 -2.01 2.85 -5.67
CA ASN A 27 -2.45 3.61 -4.50
C ASN A 27 -2.79 5.08 -4.81
N LEU A 28 -2.31 5.66 -5.91
CA LEU A 28 -2.60 7.05 -6.28
C LEU A 28 -4.11 7.37 -6.36
N PRO A 29 -5.00 6.49 -6.89
CA PRO A 29 -6.44 6.75 -6.90
C PRO A 29 -7.06 6.94 -5.51
N ALA A 30 -6.40 6.47 -4.44
CA ALA A 30 -6.85 6.66 -3.06
C ALA A 30 -6.93 8.14 -2.66
N PHE A 31 -6.19 9.01 -3.36
CA PHE A 31 -6.41 10.44 -3.24
C PHE A 31 -7.84 10.81 -3.64
N ASP A 32 -8.43 10.27 -4.69
CA ASP A 32 -9.75 10.73 -5.12
C ASP A 32 -10.90 9.93 -4.48
N ASP A 33 -10.77 8.61 -4.42
CA ASP A 33 -11.85 7.74 -3.92
C ASP A 33 -11.81 7.49 -2.40
N HIS A 34 -10.69 7.82 -1.75
CA HIS A 34 -10.43 7.56 -0.33
C HIS A 34 -10.55 6.08 0.07
N PHE A 35 -10.22 5.16 -0.83
CA PHE A 35 -10.12 3.73 -0.52
C PHE A 35 -8.68 3.26 -0.46
N ALA A 36 -8.34 2.58 0.63
CA ALA A 36 -7.17 1.70 0.64
C ALA A 36 -7.58 0.34 0.07
N HIS A 37 -6.94 -0.09 -1.02
CA HIS A 37 -7.21 -1.39 -1.62
C HIS A 37 -6.88 -2.54 -0.65
N ALA A 38 -7.48 -3.70 -0.86
CA ALA A 38 -7.24 -4.87 -0.01
C ALA A 38 -5.83 -5.47 -0.21
N THR A 39 -5.40 -6.25 0.77
CA THR A 39 -4.41 -7.31 0.61
C THR A 39 -5.22 -8.60 0.51
N ILE A 40 -5.37 -9.16 -0.69
CA ILE A 40 -6.18 -10.36 -0.92
C ILE A 40 -5.47 -11.64 -0.46
N ASN A 41 -6.25 -12.69 -0.24
CA ASN A 41 -5.79 -14.02 0.17
C ASN A 41 -5.11 -14.05 1.56
N LEU A 42 -5.52 -13.17 2.47
CA LEU A 42 -4.97 -13.07 3.84
C LEU A 42 -5.87 -13.73 4.88
N ASP A 43 -6.17 -15.02 4.71
CA ASP A 43 -7.11 -15.74 5.59
C ASP A 43 -6.44 -16.28 6.86
N ARG A 44 -5.14 -16.51 6.80
CA ARG A 44 -4.33 -17.07 7.89
C ARG A 44 -3.06 -16.24 8.07
N PRO A 45 -3.13 -15.07 8.72
CA PRO A 45 -1.97 -14.22 8.95
C PRO A 45 -0.93 -14.93 9.82
N ASP A 46 0.35 -14.72 9.50
CA ASP A 46 1.45 -15.24 10.33
C ASP A 46 1.46 -14.49 11.68
N PRO A 47 1.49 -15.20 12.82
CA PRO A 47 1.47 -14.56 14.14
C PRO A 47 2.70 -13.67 14.40
N ARG A 48 3.79 -13.82 13.64
CA ARG A 48 4.97 -12.94 13.73
C ARG A 48 4.77 -11.62 12.97
N CYS A 49 3.73 -11.52 12.15
CA CYS A 49 3.38 -10.34 11.38
C CYS A 49 2.20 -9.61 12.04
N GLU A 50 2.43 -9.09 13.25
CA GLU A 50 1.44 -8.30 13.99
C GLU A 50 1.23 -6.91 13.36
N LEU A 51 0.33 -6.86 12.37
CA LEU A 51 0.04 -5.62 11.64
C LEU A 51 -1.48 -5.35 11.63
N PRO A 52 -2.07 -4.90 12.73
CA PRO A 52 -3.53 -4.71 12.86
C PRO A 52 -4.10 -3.69 11.85
N GLN A 53 -3.27 -2.79 11.33
CA GLN A 53 -3.63 -1.81 10.32
C GLN A 53 -3.68 -2.37 8.90
N ILE A 54 -3.33 -3.63 8.67
CA ILE A 54 -3.41 -4.25 7.35
C ILE A 54 -4.86 -4.29 6.85
N VAL A 55 -5.07 -3.96 5.58
CA VAL A 55 -6.39 -3.99 4.92
C VAL A 55 -6.63 -5.39 4.39
N ALA A 56 -7.06 -6.33 5.23
CA ALA A 56 -7.20 -7.74 4.87
C ALA A 56 -8.49 -8.01 4.06
N ASN A 57 -8.34 -8.61 2.87
CA ASN A 57 -9.38 -9.19 2.00
C ASN A 57 -10.51 -8.25 1.50
N THR A 58 -10.81 -7.15 2.18
CA THR A 58 -11.85 -6.17 1.82
C THR A 58 -11.25 -4.77 1.83
N PRO A 59 -11.47 -3.93 0.80
CA PRO A 59 -10.95 -2.57 0.78
C PRO A 59 -11.51 -1.76 1.95
N ARG A 60 -10.71 -0.81 2.45
CA ARG A 60 -11.07 0.03 3.59
C ARG A 60 -11.33 1.45 3.10
N LYS A 61 -12.54 1.96 3.34
CA LYS A 61 -12.83 3.38 3.19
C LYS A 61 -12.12 4.18 4.28
N MET A 62 -11.42 5.22 3.87
CA MET A 62 -10.71 6.16 4.72
C MET A 62 -11.50 7.48 4.78
N ASP A 63 -11.40 8.22 5.88
CA ASP A 63 -12.01 9.55 5.96
C ASP A 63 -11.33 10.54 5.00
N ARG A 64 -10.02 10.38 4.83
CA ARG A 64 -9.18 11.11 3.87
C ARG A 64 -7.88 10.37 3.62
N VAL A 65 -7.28 10.61 2.46
CA VAL A 65 -5.92 10.20 2.14
C VAL A 65 -5.16 11.43 1.66
N GLU A 66 -4.16 11.87 2.41
CA GLU A 66 -3.36 13.06 2.07
C GLU A 66 -1.91 12.71 1.72
N TYR A 67 -1.46 11.57 2.24
CA TYR A 67 -0.10 11.07 2.09
C TYR A 67 -0.14 9.57 1.79
N ILE A 68 0.76 9.12 0.92
CA ILE A 68 1.01 7.71 0.67
C ILE A 68 2.50 7.47 0.88
N LEU A 69 2.84 6.50 1.72
CA LEU A 69 4.19 5.96 1.86
C LEU A 69 4.29 4.66 1.07
N ASN A 70 5.17 4.62 0.07
CA ASN A 70 5.48 3.41 -0.69
C ASN A 70 6.85 2.86 -0.32
N ASN A 71 6.87 1.63 0.21
CA ASN A 71 8.10 0.93 0.59
C ASN A 71 8.41 -0.18 -0.42
N SER A 72 9.64 -0.19 -0.94
CA SER A 72 10.13 -1.24 -1.83
C SER A 72 11.52 -1.68 -1.41
N PHE A 73 11.62 -2.93 -0.95
CA PHE A 73 12.86 -3.53 -0.45
C PHE A 73 13.29 -4.66 -1.40
N GLY A 74 14.37 -4.41 -2.10
CA GLY A 74 14.96 -5.33 -3.07
C GLY A 74 15.94 -6.30 -2.44
N MET A 75 16.30 -7.32 -3.21
CA MET A 75 17.34 -8.27 -2.85
C MET A 75 18.69 -7.55 -2.66
N LEU A 76 19.59 -8.15 -1.87
CA LEU A 76 20.92 -7.60 -1.55
C LEU A 76 20.90 -6.31 -0.71
N GLY A 77 19.77 -6.00 -0.05
CA GLY A 77 19.68 -4.88 0.90
C GLY A 77 19.42 -3.52 0.26
N ILE A 78 18.95 -3.48 -0.99
CA ILE A 78 18.58 -2.25 -1.68
C ILE A 78 17.19 -1.82 -1.21
N ASN A 79 17.14 -0.86 -0.29
CA ASN A 79 15.89 -0.40 0.32
C ASN A 79 15.52 1.00 -0.18
N SER A 80 14.26 1.19 -0.57
CA SER A 80 13.72 2.48 -1.00
C SER A 80 12.38 2.77 -0.34
N ALA A 81 12.17 4.04 0.01
CA ALA A 81 10.92 4.56 0.52
C ALA A 81 10.62 5.90 -0.18
N VAL A 82 9.39 6.06 -0.66
CA VAL A 82 8.91 7.30 -1.28
C VAL A 82 7.64 7.73 -0.58
N ILE A 83 7.55 9.00 -0.21
CA ILE A 83 6.32 9.61 0.29
C ILE A 83 5.81 10.58 -0.78
N VAL A 84 4.55 10.41 -1.17
CA VAL A 84 3.84 11.38 -2.02
C VAL A 84 2.72 12.02 -1.24
N LYS A 85 2.49 13.31 -1.48
CA LYS A 85 1.37 14.07 -0.93
C LYS A 85 0.41 14.42 -2.07
N ARG A 86 -0.89 14.47 -1.79
CA ARG A 86 -1.87 15.08 -2.70
C ARG A 86 -1.40 16.49 -3.10
N PHE A 87 -1.39 16.77 -4.40
CA PHE A 87 -1.12 18.10 -4.91
C PHE A 87 -2.31 19.04 -4.62
N SER A 88 -2.03 20.21 -4.07
CA SER A 88 -3.05 21.21 -3.67
C SER A 88 -3.17 22.39 -4.63
N GLY A 89 -2.28 22.52 -5.62
CA GLY A 89 -2.35 23.60 -6.62
C GLY A 89 -1.88 24.98 -6.14
N GLU A 90 -1.43 25.12 -4.89
CA GLU A 90 -0.84 26.35 -4.33
C GLU A 90 0.64 26.53 -4.69
#